data_AF-A0A2C6BGD5-F1
#
_entry.id   AF-A0A2C6BGD5-F1
#
_cell.length_a   1.000
_cell.length_b   1.000
_cell.length_c   1.000
_cell.angle_alpha   90.00
_cell.angle_beta   90.00
_cell.angle_gamma   90.00
#
_symmetry.space_group_name_H-M   'P 1'
#
loop_
_entity.id
_entity.type
_entity.pdbx_description
1 polymer ?
#
loop_
_entity_poly.entity_id
_entity_poly.type
_entity_poly.pdbx_seq_one_letter_code
_entity_poly.pdbx_strand_id
1 'polypeptide(L)' 'MITVGTSNFRSNIKEYLEKATEENTDIIITRKNNQASAVLISLEKYNELTKGVDSKDKK' A
#
# COMPACT_ATOMS: atom_id res chain seq x y z
N MET A 1 1.99 2.36 -9.64
CA MET A 1 1.76 3.11 -8.39
C MET A 1 0.74 4.21 -8.66
N ILE A 2 -0.32 4.31 -7.87
CA ILE A 2 -1.37 5.34 -8.00
C ILE A 2 -1.58 6.08 -6.67
N THR A 3 -2.07 7.31 -6.73
CA THR A 3 -2.36 8.12 -5.53
C THR A 3 -3.84 8.45 -5.47
N VAL A 4 -4.46 8.19 -4.33
CA VAL A 4 -5.91 8.38 -4.12
C VAL A 4 -6.17 9.07 -2.79
N GLY A 5 -7.14 9.97 -2.75
CA GLY A 5 -7.57 10.57 -1.47
C GLY A 5 -8.37 9.59 -0.62
N THR A 6 -8.33 9.72 0.70
CA THR A 6 -9.06 8.84 1.64
C THR A 6 -10.54 8.68 1.35
N SER A 7 -11.22 9.74 0.90
CA SER A 7 -12.65 9.66 0.60
C SER A 7 -12.91 8.77 -0.62
N ASN A 8 -12.12 8.95 -1.68
CA ASN A 8 -12.23 8.14 -2.90
C ASN A 8 -11.82 6.69 -2.64
N PHE A 9 -10.78 6.48 -1.83
CA PHE A 9 -10.36 5.14 -1.38
C PHE A 9 -11.48 4.39 -0.66
N ARG A 10 -12.16 5.06 0.29
CA ARG A 10 -13.25 4.44 1.07
C ARG A 10 -14.44 4.07 0.19
N SER A 11 -14.80 4.92 -0.77
CA SER A 11 -15.93 4.67 -1.67
C SER A 11 -15.67 3.52 -2.64
N ASN A 12 -14.41 3.25 -3.00
CA ASN A 12 -14.04 2.24 -3.99
C ASN A 12 -13.08 1.19 -3.40
N ILE A 13 -13.26 0.83 -2.13
CA ILE A 13 -12.31 -0.01 -1.41
C ILE A 13 -12.08 -1.38 -2.06
N LYS A 14 -13.14 -1.99 -2.62
CA LYS A 14 -13.06 -3.30 -3.30
C LYS A 14 -12.12 -3.25 -4.50
N GLU A 15 -12.33 -2.27 -5.38
CA GLU A 15 -11.50 -2.07 -6.59
C GLU A 15 -10.03 -1.84 -6.22
N TYR A 16 -9.76 -1.07 -5.17
CA TYR A 16 -8.39 -0.82 -4.73
C TYR A 16 -7.73 -2.03 -4.07
N LEU A 17 -8.48 -2.90 -3.41
CA LEU A 17 -7.96 -4.17 -2.92
C LEU A 17 -7.60 -5.08 -4.09
N GLU A 18 -8.48 -5.24 -5.08
CA GLU A 18 -8.23 -6.02 -6.29
C GLU A 18 -6.99 -5.51 -7.05
N LYS A 19 -6.87 -4.18 -7.24
CA LYS A 19 -5.67 -3.56 -7.82
C LYS A 19 -4.40 -3.84 -7.03
N ALA A 20 -4.47 -3.83 -5.71
CA ALA A 20 -3.31 -4.09 -4.86
C ALA A 20 -2.91 -5.57 -4.89
N THR A 21 -3.86 -6.51 -4.92
CA THR A 21 -3.59 -7.95 -4.81
C THR A 21 -3.43 -8.67 -6.15
N GLU A 22 -4.25 -8.36 -7.15
CA GLU A 22 -4.27 -9.06 -8.44
C GLU A 22 -3.39 -8.34 -9.47
N GLU A 23 -3.45 -7.01 -9.50
CA GLU A 23 -2.66 -6.19 -10.43
C GLU A 23 -1.30 -5.77 -9.86
N ASN A 24 -0.97 -6.18 -8.64
CA ASN A 24 0.28 -5.82 -7.93
C ASN A 24 0.58 -4.30 -7.95
N THR A 25 -0.46 -3.47 -7.89
CA THR A 25 -0.35 -2.01 -7.96
C THR A 25 -0.24 -1.40 -6.57
N ASP A 26 0.82 -0.63 -6.34
CA ASP A 26 0.96 0.15 -5.09
C ASP A 26 0.01 1.34 -5.09
N ILE A 27 -0.76 1.50 -4.00
CA ILE A 27 -1.74 2.57 -3.85
C ILE A 27 -1.35 3.45 -2.67
N ILE A 28 -1.02 4.71 -2.94
CA ILE A 28 -0.78 5.73 -1.93
C ILE A 28 -2.12 6.37 -1.56
N ILE A 29 -2.46 6.33 -0.27
CA ILE A 29 -3.68 6.90 0.28
C ILE A 29 -3.31 8.22 0.97
N THR A 30 -3.71 9.34 0.36
CA THR A 30 -3.48 10.68 0.89
C THR A 30 -4.61 11.09 1.83
N ARG A 31 -4.21 11.68 2.95
CA ARG A 31 -5.14 12.19 3.98
C ARG A 31 -5.13 13.72 3.97
N LYS A 32 -6.27 14.34 4.26
CA LYS A 32 -6.38 15.80 4.40
C LYS A 32 -5.75 16.28 5.72
N ASN A 33 -5.59 17.60 5.87
CA ASN A 33 -5.13 18.26 7.10
C ASN A 33 -3.73 17.83 7.55
N ASN A 34 -2.79 17.69 6.60
CA ASN A 34 -1.39 17.29 6.85
C ASN A 34 -1.24 15.96 7.62
N GLN A 35 -2.25 15.11 7.61
CA GLN A 35 -2.15 13.77 8.19
C GLN A 35 -1.23 12.90 7.35
N ALA A 36 -0.45 12.04 8.00
CA ALA A 36 0.47 11.12 7.33
C ALA A 36 -0.29 10.21 6.34
N SER A 37 0.24 10.10 5.13
CA SER A 37 -0.27 9.19 4.10
C SER A 37 0.01 7.73 4.47
N ALA A 38 -0.81 6.82 3.92
CA ALA A 38 -0.61 5.38 4.04
C ALA A 38 -0.38 4.77 2.66
N VAL A 39 0.15 3.54 2.62
CA VAL A 39 0.26 2.76 1.39
C VAL A 39 -0.48 1.43 1.54
N LEU A 40 -1.16 1.03 0.47
CA LEU A 40 -1.73 -0.31 0.31
C LEU A 40 -0.92 -1.04 -0.76
N ILE A 41 -0.45 -2.23 -0.42
CA ILE A 41 0.32 -3.15 -1.26
C ILE A 41 -0.17 -4.58 -1.02
N SER A 42 0.10 -5.51 -1.92
CA SER A 42 -0.17 -6.93 -1.68
C SER A 42 0.62 -7.46 -0.48
N LEU A 43 0.05 -8.45 0.21
CA LEU A 43 0.74 -9.14 1.31
C LEU A 43 2.02 -9.83 0.84
N GLU A 44 2.01 -10.39 -0.38
CA GLU A 44 3.19 -10.99 -1.00
C GLU A 44 4.33 -9.97 -1.10
N LYS A 45 4.06 -8.79 -1.67
CA LYS A 45 5.04 -7.72 -1.79
C LYS A 45 5.51 -7.20 -0.43
N TYR A 46 4.59 -7.06 0.54
CA TYR A 46 4.96 -6.72 1.92
C TYR A 46 5.96 -7.75 2.48
N ASN A 47 5.69 -9.05 2.32
CA ASN A 47 6.56 -10.11 2.81
C ASN A 47 7.94 -10.11 2.14
N GLU A 48 8.04 -9.81 0.85
CA GLU A 48 9.33 -9.68 0.16
C GLU A 48 10.16 -8.52 0.72
N LEU A 49 9.51 -7.37 0.97
CA LEU A 49 10.15 -6.20 1.54
C LEU A 49 10.65 -6.48 2.96
N THR A 50 9.85 -7.13 3.81
CA THR A 50 10.22 -7.41 5.20
C THR A 50 11.28 -8.50 5.33
N LYS A 51 11.24 -9.54 4.49
CA LYS A 51 12.31 -10.57 4.44
C LYS A 51 13.69 -9.96 4.15
N GLY A 52 13.74 -8.95 3.28
CA GLY A 52 14.97 -8.22 2.95
C GLY A 52 15.49 -7.32 4.08
N VAL A 53 14.63 -6.95 5.03
CA VAL A 53 15.00 -6.16 6.22
C VAL A 53 15.57 -7.08 7.30
N ASP A 54 14.89 -8.19 7.62
CA ASP A 54 15.35 -9.17 8.63
C ASP A 54 16.73 -9.79 8.29
N SER A 55 17.06 -9.86 7.00
CA SER A 55 18.35 -10.40 6.53
C SER A 55 19.51 -9.41 6.66
N LYS A 56 19.24 -8.10 6.79
CA LYS A 56 20.26 -7.05 6.86
C LYS A 56 20.72 -6.73 8.28
N ASP A 57 19.90 -6.99 9.30
CA ASP A 57 20.26 -6.79 10.72
C ASP A 57 21.19 -7.88 11.28
N LYS A 58 21.50 -8.94 10.51
CA LYS A 58 22.40 -10.03 10.91
C LYS A 58 23.81 -9.96 10.30
N LYS A 59 24.26 -8.79 9.84
CA LYS A 59 25.56 -8.64 9.19
C LYS A 59 26.48 -7.64 9.87
#